data_AF-A0A1V6J5S2-F1
#
_entry.id   AF-A0A1V6J5S2-F1
#
_cell.length_a   1.000
_cell.length_b   1.000
_cell.length_c   1.000
_cell.angle_alpha   90.00
_cell.angle_beta   90.00
_cell.angle_gamma   90.00
#
_symmetry.space_group_name_H-M   'P 1'
#
loop_
_entity.id
_entity.type
_entity.pdbx_description
1 polymer ?
#
loop_
_entity_poly.entity_id
_entity_poly.type
_entity_poly.pdbx_seq_one_letter_code
_entity_poly.pdbx_strand_id
1 'polypeptide(L)'
;MQVLYHFPGVVGSNFRKKFDSITWRNDPADFGRWQHGETGHLLVDAGMRELNTIGYMHNRVRMVVADYLCKHLLIDWRWGEAYFATKMLDYELSSNNGNWQWAAGTGCDATPYFRKFNPTLQLSKFDPQMNYVKQWIPEVRLLKE
;
A
#
# COMPACT_ATOMS: atom_id res chain seq x y z
N MET A 1 -17.42 1.07 -8.21
CA MET A 1 -18.72 0.37 -8.00
C MET A 1 -19.01 -0.76 -8.98
N GLN A 2 -18.75 -0.65 -10.30
CA GLN A 2 -19.11 -1.70 -11.28
C GLN A 2 -18.57 -3.11 -10.94
N VAL A 3 -17.28 -3.23 -10.61
CA VAL A 3 -16.68 -4.54 -10.26
C VAL A 3 -17.33 -5.14 -9.03
N LEU A 4 -17.49 -4.36 -7.96
CA LEU A 4 -18.10 -4.85 -6.71
C LEU A 4 -19.55 -5.28 -6.94
N TYR A 5 -20.30 -4.54 -7.76
CA TYR A 5 -21.69 -4.85 -8.09
C TYR A 5 -21.82 -6.19 -8.84
N HIS A 6 -21.02 -6.38 -9.90
CA HIS A 6 -21.09 -7.59 -10.74
C HIS A 6 -20.38 -8.80 -10.11
N PHE A 7 -19.43 -8.55 -9.21
CA PHE A 7 -18.59 -9.59 -8.58
C PHE A 7 -18.49 -9.37 -7.07
N PRO A 8 -19.59 -9.51 -6.30
CA PRO A 8 -19.59 -9.21 -4.86
C PRO A 8 -18.60 -10.07 -4.04
N GLY A 9 -18.27 -11.27 -4.53
CA GLY A 9 -17.28 -12.15 -3.91
C GLY A 9 -15.84 -11.61 -3.93
N VAL A 10 -15.57 -10.45 -4.52
CA VAL A 10 -14.27 -9.77 -4.45
C VAL A 10 -13.99 -9.16 -3.07
N VAL A 11 -15.03 -9.00 -2.25
CA VAL A 11 -14.87 -8.63 -0.84
C VAL A 11 -14.33 -9.85 -0.09
N GLY A 12 -13.12 -9.72 0.45
CA GLY A 12 -12.46 -10.80 1.19
C GLY A 12 -11.88 -11.94 0.35
N SER A 13 -12.07 -11.97 -0.98
CA SER A 13 -11.45 -12.97 -1.86
C SER A 13 -10.85 -12.33 -3.11
N ASN A 14 -9.93 -13.04 -3.76
CA ASN A 14 -9.34 -12.54 -5.00
C ASN A 14 -10.37 -12.58 -6.14
N PHE A 15 -10.33 -11.57 -7.01
CA PHE A 15 -11.07 -11.54 -8.26
C PHE A 15 -10.64 -12.71 -9.15
N ARG A 16 -9.32 -12.88 -9.34
CA ARG A 16 -8.75 -14.01 -10.09
C ARG A 16 -8.48 -15.18 -9.13
N LYS A 17 -9.40 -16.14 -9.11
CA LYS A 17 -9.39 -17.33 -8.21
C LYS A 17 -8.10 -18.16 -8.22
N LYS A 18 -7.35 -18.17 -9.32
CA LYS A 18 -6.04 -18.84 -9.40
C LYS A 18 -5.01 -18.35 -8.37
N PHE A 19 -5.22 -17.15 -7.80
CA PHE A 19 -4.35 -16.57 -6.77
C PHE A 19 -4.81 -16.83 -5.34
N ASP A 20 -5.92 -17.56 -5.14
CA ASP A 20 -6.36 -17.97 -3.80
C ASP A 20 -5.38 -18.97 -3.14
N SER A 21 -4.52 -19.62 -3.93
CA SER A 21 -3.47 -20.52 -3.45
C SER A 21 -2.13 -19.84 -3.12
N ILE A 22 -2.04 -18.51 -3.24
CA ILE A 22 -0.82 -17.78 -2.84
C ILE A 22 -0.58 -17.98 -1.35
N THR A 23 0.61 -18.47 -1.01
CA THR A 23 1.07 -18.55 0.38
C THR A 23 1.79 -17.25 0.72
N TRP A 24 1.13 -16.41 1.53
CA TRP A 24 1.71 -15.17 2.03
C TRP A 24 2.61 -15.44 3.24
N ARG A 25 3.68 -14.64 3.38
CA ARG A 25 4.58 -14.72 4.54
C ARG A 25 3.88 -14.27 5.83
N ASN A 26 3.04 -13.23 5.74
CA ASN A 26 2.21 -12.72 6.84
C ASN A 26 2.95 -12.55 8.17
N ASP A 27 4.17 -12.03 8.11
CA ASP A 27 4.97 -11.73 9.31
C ASP A 27 4.36 -10.54 10.07
N PRO A 28 3.84 -10.74 11.31
CA PRO A 28 3.20 -9.67 12.08
C PRO A 28 4.16 -8.54 12.48
N ALA A 29 5.45 -8.83 12.66
CA ALA A 29 6.42 -7.81 13.03
C ALA A 29 6.67 -6.86 11.85
N ASP A 30 6.76 -7.41 10.63
CA ASP A 30 6.90 -6.61 9.42
C ASP A 30 5.64 -5.82 9.11
N PHE A 31 4.46 -6.42 9.36
CA PHE A 31 3.20 -5.68 9.28
C PHE A 31 3.15 -4.52 10.26
N GLY A 32 3.57 -4.73 11.52
CA GLY A 32 3.65 -3.68 12.52
C GLY A 32 4.57 -2.53 12.09
N ARG A 33 5.78 -2.82 11.58
CA ARG A 33 6.67 -1.77 11.05
C ARG A 33 6.07 -1.02 9.87
N TRP A 34 5.35 -1.71 8.99
CA TRP A 34 4.61 -1.06 7.91
C TRP A 34 3.50 -0.15 8.44
N GLN A 35 2.69 -0.60 9.40
CA GLN A 35 1.62 0.20 9.98
C GLN A 35 2.13 1.50 10.60
N HIS A 36 3.28 1.48 11.27
CA HIS A 36 3.86 2.65 11.95
C HIS A 36 4.76 3.52 11.07
N GLY A 37 5.07 3.08 9.84
CA GLY A 37 6.01 3.79 8.96
C GLY A 37 7.45 3.73 9.47
N GLU A 38 7.91 2.52 9.78
CA GLU A 38 9.23 2.18 10.32
C GLU A 38 9.90 1.07 9.47
N THR A 39 9.61 1.06 8.17
CA THR A 39 10.13 0.05 7.22
C THR A 39 11.57 0.32 6.80
N GLY A 40 12.05 1.55 6.97
CA GLY A 40 13.33 2.03 6.46
C GLY A 40 13.26 2.50 5.00
N HIS A 41 12.09 2.44 4.36
CA HIS A 41 11.87 3.00 3.03
C HIS A 41 11.12 4.33 3.12
N LEU A 42 11.85 5.42 2.94
CA LEU A 42 11.38 6.79 3.20
C LEU A 42 10.00 7.13 2.59
N LEU A 43 9.74 6.76 1.33
CA LEU A 43 8.45 7.06 0.70
C LEU A 43 7.30 6.24 1.32
N VAL A 44 7.58 5.01 1.74
CA VAL A 44 6.59 4.15 2.40
C VAL A 44 6.31 4.68 3.79
N ASP A 45 7.37 4.97 4.54
CA ASP A 45 7.30 5.46 5.90
C ASP A 45 6.58 6.81 5.98
N ALA A 46 6.89 7.73 5.06
CA ALA A 46 6.21 9.03 4.94
C ALA A 46 4.72 8.86 4.67
N GLY A 47 4.36 7.94 3.76
CA GLY A 47 2.97 7.61 3.46
C GLY A 47 2.21 7.08 4.66
N MET A 48 2.77 6.09 5.34
CA MET A 48 2.10 5.48 6.50
C MET A 48 1.97 6.47 7.66
N ARG A 49 2.93 7.36 7.85
CA ARG A 49 2.84 8.47 8.82
C ARG A 49 1.81 9.53 8.43
N GLU A 50 1.70 9.89 7.15
CA GLU A 50 0.64 10.77 6.63
C GLU A 50 -0.74 10.18 6.96
N LEU A 51 -0.97 8.92 6.58
CA LEU A 51 -2.24 8.23 6.83
C LEU A 51 -2.60 8.21 8.31
N ASN A 52 -1.65 7.87 9.17
CA ASN A 52 -1.90 7.77 10.61
C ASN A 52 -2.15 9.12 11.27
N THR A 53 -1.58 10.20 10.73
CA THR A 53 -1.67 11.54 11.32
C THR A 53 -2.94 12.27 10.89
N ILE A 54 -3.29 12.21 9.61
CA ILE A 54 -4.39 13.02 9.04
C ILE A 54 -5.52 12.20 8.42
N GLY A 55 -5.42 10.87 8.41
CA GLY A 55 -6.45 10.00 7.82
C GLY A 55 -6.60 10.13 6.31
N TYR A 56 -5.58 10.66 5.64
CA TYR A 56 -5.50 10.79 4.19
C TYR A 56 -4.16 10.28 3.71
N MET A 57 -4.06 9.88 2.44
CA MET A 57 -2.79 9.59 1.79
C MET A 57 -2.88 9.95 0.31
N HIS A 58 -1.86 10.59 -0.25
CA HIS A 58 -1.86 10.86 -1.69
C HIS A 58 -1.92 9.55 -2.52
N ASN A 59 -2.73 9.52 -3.59
CA ASN A 59 -3.01 8.28 -4.33
C ASN A 59 -1.73 7.57 -4.86
N ARG A 60 -0.74 8.32 -5.35
CA ARG A 60 0.54 7.73 -5.78
C ARG A 60 1.23 7.00 -4.63
N VAL A 61 1.17 7.54 -3.42
CA VAL A 61 1.78 6.96 -2.23
C VAL A 61 0.98 5.73 -1.78
N ARG A 62 -0.37 5.76 -1.86
CA ARG A 62 -1.22 4.57 -1.64
C ARG A 62 -0.79 3.39 -2.52
N MET A 63 -0.53 3.65 -3.80
CA MET A 63 -0.03 2.62 -4.73
C MET A 63 1.32 2.05 -4.29
N VAL A 64 2.24 2.89 -3.82
CA VAL A 64 3.59 2.46 -3.38
C VAL A 64 3.53 1.66 -2.09
N VAL A 65 2.78 2.12 -1.08
CA VAL A 65 2.70 1.41 0.21
C VAL A 65 1.95 0.07 0.09
N ALA A 66 0.94 -0.01 -0.78
CA ALA A 66 0.22 -1.24 -1.06
C ALA A 66 1.10 -2.23 -1.86
N ASP A 67 1.83 -1.76 -2.88
CA ASP A 67 2.81 -2.59 -3.60
C ASP A 67 3.92 -3.09 -2.67
N TYR A 68 4.38 -2.24 -1.75
CA TYR A 68 5.38 -2.61 -0.74
C TYR A 68 4.88 -3.74 0.16
N LEU A 69 3.68 -3.61 0.74
CA LEU A 69 3.10 -4.63 1.58
C LEU A 69 2.99 -5.99 0.84
N CYS A 70 2.41 -5.97 -0.35
CA CYS A 70 2.12 -7.19 -1.10
C CYS A 70 3.38 -7.83 -1.72
N LYS A 71 4.32 -7.05 -2.25
CA LYS A 71 5.42 -7.56 -3.09
C LYS A 71 6.81 -7.47 -2.46
N HIS A 72 6.99 -6.65 -1.43
CA HIS A 72 8.23 -6.61 -0.65
C HIS A 72 8.09 -7.43 0.62
N LEU A 73 7.03 -7.20 1.39
CA LEU A 73 6.81 -7.91 2.65
C LEU A 73 6.11 -9.26 2.48
N LEU A 74 5.52 -9.50 1.30
CA LEU A 74 4.73 -10.70 1.01
C LEU A 74 3.61 -10.91 2.04
N ILE A 75 2.94 -9.83 2.43
CA ILE A 75 1.80 -9.85 3.35
C ILE A 75 0.51 -9.79 2.55
N ASP A 76 -0.50 -10.54 2.98
CA ASP A 76 -1.82 -10.59 2.36
C ASP A 76 -2.43 -9.19 2.30
N TRP A 77 -2.83 -8.79 1.09
CA TRP A 77 -3.44 -7.49 0.81
C TRP A 77 -4.66 -7.19 1.68
N ARG A 78 -5.37 -8.23 2.15
CA ARG A 78 -6.53 -8.08 3.05
C ARG A 78 -6.16 -7.43 4.37
N TRP A 79 -4.94 -7.64 4.86
CA TRP A 79 -4.45 -6.98 6.09
C TRP A 79 -4.29 -5.48 5.88
N GLY A 80 -3.72 -5.10 4.73
CA GLY A 80 -3.59 -3.70 4.34
C GLY A 80 -4.94 -3.03 4.05
N GLU A 81 -5.84 -3.73 3.36
CA GLU A 81 -7.21 -3.29 3.07
C GLU A 81 -7.97 -2.97 4.35
N ALA A 82 -7.96 -3.90 5.32
CA ALA A 82 -8.59 -3.72 6.62
C ALA A 82 -7.94 -2.58 7.41
N TYR A 83 -6.60 -2.46 7.39
CA TYR A 83 -5.93 -1.35 8.06
C TYR A 83 -6.35 0.01 7.49
N PHE A 84 -6.37 0.12 6.16
CA PHE A 84 -6.80 1.34 5.47
C PHE A 84 -8.25 1.69 5.78
N ALA A 85 -9.13 0.70 5.92
CA ALA A 85 -10.52 0.90 6.34
C ALA A 85 -10.65 1.55 7.73
N THR A 86 -9.69 1.32 8.63
CA THR A 86 -9.69 1.94 9.97
C THR A 86 -9.11 3.35 10.02
N LYS A 87 -8.41 3.79 8.96
CA LYS A 87 -7.62 5.04 8.98
C LYS A 87 -8.10 6.08 7.98
N MET A 88 -8.53 5.67 6.80
CA MET A 88 -8.84 6.61 5.72
C MET A 88 -10.20 7.28 5.93
N LEU A 89 -10.21 8.61 5.96
CA LEU A 89 -11.42 9.41 6.01
C LEU A 89 -12.22 9.36 4.70
N ASP A 90 -11.53 9.13 3.59
CA ASP A 90 -12.13 8.96 2.25
C ASP A 90 -12.34 7.49 1.87
N TYR A 91 -12.44 6.61 2.88
CA TYR A 91 -12.66 5.20 2.64
C TYR A 91 -13.96 4.95 1.88
N GLU A 92 -13.84 4.24 0.76
CA GLU A 92 -14.96 3.67 0.03
C GLU A 92 -14.60 2.23 -0.35
N LEU A 93 -15.45 1.27 0.04
CA LEU A 93 -15.16 -0.15 -0.05
C LEU A 93 -14.81 -0.61 -1.47
N SER A 94 -15.59 -0.20 -2.48
CA SER A 94 -15.37 -0.65 -3.86
C SER A 94 -14.02 -0.18 -4.39
N SER A 95 -13.64 1.06 -4.10
CA SER A 95 -12.40 1.67 -4.58
C SER A 95 -11.20 1.14 -3.80
N ASN A 96 -11.30 1.01 -2.49
CA ASN A 96 -10.23 0.45 -1.66
C ASN A 96 -9.94 -1.00 -2.04
N ASN A 97 -10.97 -1.85 -2.11
CA ASN A 97 -10.83 -3.25 -2.49
C ASN A 97 -10.19 -3.40 -3.88
N GLY A 98 -10.66 -2.63 -4.87
CA GLY A 98 -10.10 -2.64 -6.22
C GLY A 98 -8.62 -2.23 -6.25
N ASN A 99 -8.24 -1.19 -5.51
CA ASN A 99 -6.85 -0.72 -5.45
C ASN A 99 -5.92 -1.74 -4.78
N TRP A 100 -6.35 -2.38 -3.70
CA TRP A 100 -5.57 -3.43 -3.03
C TRP A 100 -5.38 -4.66 -3.91
N GLN A 101 -6.42 -5.10 -4.60
CA GLN A 101 -6.31 -6.21 -5.56
C GLN A 101 -5.46 -5.85 -6.79
N TRP A 102 -5.48 -4.59 -7.23
CA TRP A 102 -4.59 -4.09 -8.27
C TRP A 102 -3.12 -4.14 -7.84
N ALA A 103 -2.82 -3.75 -6.60
CA ALA A 103 -1.47 -3.80 -6.03
C ALA A 103 -0.99 -5.24 -5.82
N ALA A 104 -1.87 -6.13 -5.36
CA ALA A 104 -1.58 -7.55 -5.16
C ALA A 104 -1.42 -8.35 -6.46
N GLY A 105 -1.83 -7.81 -7.62
CA GLY A 105 -1.83 -8.54 -8.88
C GLY A 105 -3.01 -9.50 -9.06
N THR A 106 -4.01 -9.45 -8.18
CA THR A 106 -5.12 -10.41 -8.11
C THR A 106 -6.44 -9.89 -8.68
N GLY A 107 -6.53 -8.58 -8.95
CA GLY A 107 -7.71 -7.88 -9.46
C GLY A 107 -8.00 -8.05 -10.95
N CYS A 108 -9.12 -7.45 -11.40
CA CYS A 108 -9.57 -7.46 -12.79
C CYS A 108 -8.50 -6.90 -13.75
N ASP A 109 -8.05 -5.67 -13.49
CA ASP A 109 -7.05 -4.93 -14.30
C ASP A 109 -5.70 -4.80 -13.58
N ALA A 110 -5.35 -5.81 -12.80
CA ALA A 110 -4.20 -5.74 -11.93
C ALA A 110 -2.87 -5.71 -12.70
N THR A 111 -1.88 -5.05 -12.10
CA THR A 111 -0.50 -5.15 -12.61
C THR A 111 -0.05 -6.61 -12.58
N PRO A 112 0.77 -7.06 -13.55
CA PRO A 112 1.35 -8.39 -13.46
C PRO A 112 2.09 -8.56 -12.13
N TYR A 113 1.93 -9.70 -11.47
CA TYR A 113 2.46 -9.93 -10.12
C TYR A 113 3.98 -9.70 -10.02
N PHE A 114 4.73 -9.95 -11.10
CA PHE A 114 6.18 -9.74 -11.18
C PHE A 114 6.58 -8.26 -11.28
N ARG A 115 5.65 -7.35 -11.57
CA ARG A 115 5.93 -5.91 -11.63
C ARG A 115 5.96 -5.35 -10.22
N LYS A 116 7.16 -5.32 -9.64
CA LYS A 116 7.42 -4.76 -8.30
C LYS A 116 7.95 -3.33 -8.42
N PHE A 117 7.42 -2.39 -7.64
CA PHE A 117 7.98 -1.06 -7.57
C PHE A 117 9.26 -1.07 -6.75
N ASN A 118 10.30 -0.40 -7.24
CA ASN A 118 11.46 -0.09 -6.43
C ASN A 118 11.15 1.20 -5.64
N PRO A 119 11.00 1.15 -4.30
CA PRO A 119 10.58 2.31 -3.50
C PRO A 119 11.52 3.50 -3.65
N THR A 120 12.82 3.26 -3.77
CA THR A 120 13.84 4.31 -3.96
C THR A 120 13.69 5.00 -5.31
N LEU A 121 13.40 4.24 -6.37
CA LEU A 121 13.12 4.82 -7.69
C LEU A 121 11.76 5.52 -7.75
N GLN A 122 10.77 5.07 -6.99
CA GLN A 122 9.50 5.79 -6.86
C GLN A 122 9.72 7.12 -6.14
N LEU A 123 10.55 7.13 -5.09
CA LEU A 123 10.91 8.35 -4.37
C LEU A 123 11.58 9.36 -5.30
N SER A 124 12.66 8.97 -5.99
CA SER A 124 13.38 9.87 -6.88
C SER A 124 12.52 10.41 -8.03
N LYS A 125 11.54 9.64 -8.48
CA LYS A 125 10.62 10.03 -9.55
C LYS A 125 9.49 10.96 -9.09
N PHE A 126 8.92 10.72 -7.91
CA PHE A 126 7.69 11.39 -7.47
C PHE A 126 7.89 12.40 -6.35
N ASP A 127 9.04 12.41 -5.68
CA ASP A 127 9.45 13.42 -4.71
C ASP A 127 10.97 13.72 -4.82
N PRO A 128 11.45 14.23 -5.97
CA PRO A 128 12.88 14.40 -6.23
C PRO A 128 13.58 15.38 -5.26
N GLN A 129 12.85 16.35 -4.70
CA GLN A 129 13.38 17.29 -3.70
C GLN A 129 13.22 16.80 -2.25
N MET A 130 12.63 15.61 -2.05
CA MET A 130 12.28 15.05 -0.75
C MET A 130 11.35 15.95 0.08
N ASN A 131 10.51 16.77 -0.56
CA ASN A 131 9.62 17.69 0.14
C ASN A 131 8.55 16.92 0.93
N TYR A 132 7.94 15.92 0.30
CA TYR A 132 6.93 15.08 0.93
C TYR A 132 7.54 14.24 2.06
N VAL A 133 8.69 13.61 1.82
CA VAL A 133 9.39 12.84 2.86
C VAL A 133 9.78 13.73 4.05
N LYS A 134 10.38 14.90 3.82
CA LYS A 134 10.77 15.83 4.90
C LYS A 134 9.58 16.38 5.68
N GLN A 135 8.39 16.40 5.10
CA GLN A 135 7.17 16.80 5.80
C GLN A 135 6.76 15.75 6.84
N TRP A 136 6.78 14.47 6.47
CA TRP A 136 6.24 13.37 7.30
C TRP A 136 7.30 12.60 8.10
N ILE A 137 8.58 12.77 7.75
CA ILE A 137 9.73 12.20 8.45
C ILE A 137 10.68 13.36 8.79
N PRO A 138 10.36 14.16 9.83
CA PRO A 138 11.15 15.34 10.17
C PRO A 138 12.61 15.01 10.52
N GLU A 139 12.89 13.81 11.05
CA GLU A 139 14.25 13.33 11.33
C GLU A 139 15.14 13.23 10.08
N VAL A 140 14.57 13.08 8.88
CA VAL A 140 15.32 13.11 7.62
C VAL A 140 15.92 14.49 7.33
N ARG A 141 15.33 15.57 7.88
CA ARG A 141 15.91 16.92 7.73
C ARG A 141 17.27 17.06 8.43
N LEU A 142 17.58 16.16 9.36
CA LEU A 142 18.82 16.16 10.14
C LEU A 142 19.94 15.36 9.47
N LEU A 143 19.63 14.58 8.44
CA LEU A 143 20.63 13.88 7.64
C LEU A 143 21.35 14.93 6.77
N LYS A 144 22.58 15.28 7.14
CA LYS A 144 23.46 16.12 6.32
C LYS A 144 23.85 15.38 5.05
N GLU A 145 24.01 16.13 3.97
CA GLU A 145 24.49 15.69 2.65
C GLU A 145 25.78 14.87 2.73
#